data_AF-A0A150VGN0-F1
#
_entry.id   AF-A0A150VGN0-F1
#
_cell.length_a   1.000
_cell.length_b   1.000
_cell.length_c   1.000
_cell.angle_alpha   90.00
_cell.angle_beta   90.00
_cell.angle_gamma   90.00
#
_symmetry.space_group_name_H-M   'P 1'
#
loop_
_entity.id
_entity.type
_entity.pdbx_description
1 polymer ?
#
loop_
_entity_poly.entity_id
_entity_poly.type
_entity_poly.pdbx_seq_one_letter_code
_entity_poly.pdbx_strand_id
1 'polypeptide(L)'
;MEDDVDWDIHLRTSQVPLAAAAVRQLIAAQSVSPGKTKYETELTSYWGNSSMWDILYLGHCGDRFNSSNWKFQIPNVMYEDMTLPPRVEMHPYTQSFLESISIPEYTRLIHQSVFPLCTFGYALTRNAAQRLITDVAVRGSDGGTTAYDVRILEACRDLGFRCWSANPELFHHLGIDSEIAIMNGAGGEDERTNEDGSGWMSYSRISHAPNIACGVRSHKSSTRNRHALDFLRGVDGRLQECLDSGRDDRMASSSVR
;
A
#
# COMPACT_ATOMS: atom_id res chain seq x y z
N MET A 1 2.30 2.02 9.18
CA MET A 1 1.07 2.57 8.61
C MET A 1 0.94 3.96 9.17
N GLU A 2 0.80 4.94 8.30
CA GLU A 2 0.66 6.36 8.66
C GLU A 2 -0.79 6.65 9.12
N ASP A 3 -1.01 7.80 9.72
CA ASP A 3 -2.26 8.17 10.39
C ASP A 3 -3.30 8.81 9.46
N ASP A 4 -2.95 9.13 8.22
CA ASP A 4 -3.79 9.75 7.19
C ASP A 4 -4.14 8.80 6.04
N VAL A 5 -3.88 7.49 6.18
CA VAL A 5 -4.12 6.51 5.11
C VAL A 5 -5.47 5.81 5.23
N ASP A 6 -6.01 5.42 4.07
CA ASP A 6 -7.17 4.54 3.97
C ASP A 6 -6.77 3.16 3.40
N TRP A 7 -7.62 2.18 3.64
CA TRP A 7 -7.47 0.81 3.16
C TRP A 7 -8.83 0.16 2.94
N ASP A 8 -8.83 -0.94 2.20
CA ASP A 8 -10.07 -1.63 1.85
C ASP A 8 -10.63 -2.45 3.04
N ILE A 9 -11.96 -2.52 3.21
CA ILE A 9 -12.59 -3.39 4.23
C ILE A 9 -12.15 -4.86 4.11
N HIS A 10 -11.76 -5.30 2.91
CA HIS A 10 -11.28 -6.64 2.62
C HIS A 10 -9.78 -6.83 2.89
N LEU A 11 -9.08 -5.83 3.43
CA LEU A 11 -7.64 -5.86 3.67
C LEU A 11 -7.22 -7.13 4.41
N ARG A 12 -7.90 -7.45 5.53
CA ARG A 12 -7.55 -8.61 6.37
C ARG A 12 -8.04 -9.94 5.80
N THR A 13 -9.16 -9.94 5.09
CA THR A 13 -9.84 -11.18 4.65
C THR A 13 -9.38 -11.66 3.28
N SER A 14 -8.98 -10.76 2.38
CA SER A 14 -8.57 -11.07 1.01
C SER A 14 -7.18 -10.51 0.67
N GLN A 15 -6.98 -9.19 0.76
CA GLN A 15 -5.80 -8.54 0.17
C GLN A 15 -4.49 -8.97 0.83
N VAL A 16 -4.40 -8.92 2.17
CA VAL A 16 -3.20 -9.33 2.92
C VAL A 16 -2.91 -10.82 2.74
N PRO A 17 -3.88 -11.76 2.85
CA PRO A 17 -3.65 -13.16 2.52
C PRO A 17 -3.09 -13.41 1.12
N LEU A 18 -3.64 -12.75 0.10
CA LEU A 18 -3.19 -12.88 -1.29
C LEU A 18 -1.79 -12.28 -1.50
N ALA A 19 -1.57 -11.06 -1.00
CA ALA A 19 -0.27 -10.39 -1.05
C ALA A 19 0.81 -11.23 -0.34
N ALA A 20 0.52 -11.76 0.84
CA ALA A 20 1.45 -12.61 1.58
C ALA A 20 1.76 -13.91 0.83
N ALA A 21 0.78 -14.50 0.14
CA ALA A 21 1.01 -15.67 -0.71
C ALA A 21 1.94 -15.34 -1.89
N ALA A 22 1.71 -14.22 -2.57
CA ALA A 22 2.55 -13.76 -3.67
C ALA A 22 4.00 -13.44 -3.21
N VAL A 23 4.16 -12.78 -2.05
CA VAL A 23 5.49 -12.53 -1.45
C VAL A 23 6.21 -13.84 -1.14
N ARG A 24 5.52 -14.83 -0.55
CA ARG A 24 6.11 -16.17 -0.28
C ARG A 24 6.57 -16.85 -1.57
N GLN A 25 5.76 -16.79 -2.63
CA GLN A 25 6.11 -17.35 -3.94
C GLN A 25 7.34 -16.65 -4.54
N LEU A 26 7.37 -15.32 -4.50
CA LEU A 26 8.44 -14.51 -5.05
C LEU A 26 9.79 -14.77 -4.35
N ILE A 27 9.76 -14.89 -3.01
CA ILE A 27 10.94 -15.21 -2.21
C ILE A 27 11.43 -16.64 -2.49
N ALA A 28 10.52 -17.60 -2.57
CA ALA A 28 10.87 -18.99 -2.84
C ALA A 28 11.54 -19.16 -4.21
N ALA A 29 11.05 -18.45 -5.24
CA ALA A 29 11.62 -18.46 -6.59
C ALA A 29 13.06 -17.93 -6.65
N GLN A 30 13.43 -17.02 -5.74
CA GLN A 30 14.78 -16.47 -5.65
C GLN A 30 15.77 -17.37 -4.88
N SER A 31 15.28 -18.44 -4.25
CA SER A 31 16.07 -19.27 -3.34
C SER A 31 16.86 -20.41 -4.02
N VAL A 32 17.14 -20.33 -5.33
CA VAL A 32 17.79 -21.43 -6.06
C VAL A 32 19.31 -21.44 -5.85
N SER A 33 19.74 -22.22 -4.86
CA SER A 33 20.93 -23.07 -4.98
C SER A 33 20.73 -24.36 -4.17
N PRO A 34 20.77 -25.56 -4.81
CA PRO A 34 20.79 -26.83 -4.12
C PRO A 34 22.21 -27.10 -3.61
N GLY A 35 22.51 -26.59 -2.43
CA GLY A 35 23.76 -26.82 -1.72
C GLY A 35 23.51 -26.74 -0.23
N LYS A 36 23.37 -27.92 0.41
CA LYS A 36 23.17 -28.14 1.84
C LYS A 36 23.65 -26.98 2.72
N THR A 37 22.74 -26.37 3.47
CA THR A 37 23.05 -26.04 4.87
C THR A 37 21.90 -26.51 5.76
N LYS A 38 22.32 -27.19 6.82
CA LYS A 38 21.49 -27.85 7.82
C LYS A 38 21.03 -26.82 8.86
N TYR A 39 20.46 -25.71 8.40
CA TYR A 39 19.87 -24.69 9.26
C TYR A 39 18.36 -24.78 9.16
N GLU A 40 17.80 -25.39 10.20
CA GLU A 40 16.45 -25.31 10.71
C GLU A 40 15.44 -24.45 9.92
N THR A 41 14.44 -25.16 9.41
CA THR A 41 13.09 -24.73 9.00
C THR A 41 12.34 -23.99 10.12
N GLU A 42 12.86 -22.87 10.62
CA GLU A 42 12.32 -22.13 11.79
C GLU A 42 12.22 -20.60 11.57
N LEU A 43 12.13 -20.12 10.32
CA LEU A 43 11.94 -18.67 10.03
C LEU A 43 10.81 -18.36 9.02
N THR A 44 9.91 -19.31 8.75
CA THR A 44 8.74 -19.05 7.90
C THR A 44 7.70 -18.22 8.67
N SER A 45 7.79 -16.90 8.54
CA SER A 45 6.75 -15.98 9.02
C SER A 45 5.53 -16.00 8.10
N TYR A 46 4.46 -15.30 8.48
CA TYR A 46 3.27 -15.14 7.63
C TYR A 46 3.62 -14.62 6.22
N TRP A 47 4.59 -13.72 6.12
CA TRP A 47 5.08 -13.13 4.86
C TRP A 47 6.25 -13.91 4.23
N GLY A 48 6.52 -15.14 4.68
CA GLY A 48 7.61 -15.97 4.19
C GLY A 48 8.87 -15.90 5.04
N ASN A 49 9.97 -16.43 4.50
CA ASN A 49 11.22 -16.50 5.23
C ASN A 49 11.75 -15.09 5.50
N SER A 50 11.73 -14.67 6.78
CA SER A 50 12.18 -13.34 7.20
C SER A 50 13.68 -13.09 6.97
N SER A 51 14.47 -14.13 6.69
CA SER A 51 15.86 -13.96 6.28
C SER A 51 16.02 -13.61 4.80
N MET A 52 14.93 -13.55 4.01
CA MET A 52 14.96 -13.35 2.55
C MET A 52 14.35 -12.03 2.08
N TRP A 53 13.82 -11.22 2.99
CA TRP A 53 13.31 -9.88 2.71
C TRP A 53 13.61 -8.97 3.90
N ASP A 54 13.67 -7.67 3.65
CA ASP A 54 13.99 -6.68 4.67
C ASP A 54 12.82 -5.71 4.88
N ILE A 55 12.23 -5.18 3.79
CA ILE A 55 11.10 -4.24 3.84
C ILE A 55 10.02 -4.65 2.83
N LEU A 56 8.75 -4.55 3.22
CA LEU A 56 7.60 -4.67 2.32
C LEU A 56 6.89 -3.32 2.26
N TYR A 57 6.77 -2.74 1.07
CA TYR A 57 5.92 -1.59 0.80
C TYR A 57 4.54 -2.08 0.39
N LEU A 58 3.62 -2.06 1.33
CA LEU A 58 2.21 -2.38 1.10
C LEU A 58 1.38 -1.11 0.81
N GLY A 59 1.95 0.07 1.01
CA GLY A 59 1.38 1.39 0.82
C GLY A 59 2.50 2.39 0.58
N HIS A 60 2.43 3.08 -0.55
CA HIS A 60 3.45 4.00 -1.04
C HIS A 60 2.80 5.03 -1.98
N CYS A 61 3.39 6.20 -2.17
CA CYS A 61 2.98 7.17 -3.19
C CYS A 61 3.61 6.86 -4.57
N GLY A 62 4.52 5.89 -4.60
CA GLY A 62 5.05 5.33 -5.83
C GLY A 62 5.98 4.16 -5.59
N ASP A 63 5.99 3.24 -6.54
CA ASP A 63 7.11 2.38 -6.88
C ASP A 63 6.96 1.98 -8.36
N ARG A 64 7.01 3.01 -9.19
CA ARG A 64 6.75 2.93 -10.62
C ARG A 64 8.09 2.92 -11.34
N PHE A 65 8.22 2.05 -12.34
CA PHE A 65 9.44 1.92 -13.13
C PHE A 65 9.14 1.97 -14.62
N ASN A 66 10.16 2.25 -15.43
CA ASN A 66 10.01 2.30 -16.88
C ASN A 66 9.73 0.88 -17.43
N SER A 67 8.92 0.77 -18.48
CA SER A 67 8.66 -0.50 -19.15
C SER A 67 9.92 -1.15 -19.74
N SER A 68 11.01 -0.40 -19.93
CA SER A 68 12.33 -0.96 -20.22
C SER A 68 12.86 -1.80 -19.06
N ASN A 69 12.78 -1.32 -17.82
CA ASN A 69 13.16 -2.08 -16.62
C ASN A 69 12.35 -3.38 -16.49
N TRP A 70 11.05 -3.34 -16.83
CA TRP A 70 10.21 -4.54 -16.86
C TRP A 70 10.74 -5.62 -17.81
N LYS A 71 11.20 -5.23 -19.01
CA LYS A 71 11.81 -6.14 -19.98
C LYS A 71 13.12 -6.77 -19.47
N PHE A 72 13.81 -6.09 -18.57
CA PHE A 72 14.99 -6.63 -17.86
C PHE A 72 14.63 -7.55 -16.68
N GLN A 73 13.38 -8.00 -16.58
CA GLN A 73 12.89 -9.02 -15.65
C GLN A 73 13.08 -8.66 -14.18
N ILE A 74 12.50 -7.54 -13.74
CA ILE A 74 12.29 -7.27 -12.30
C ILE A 74 11.59 -8.49 -11.68
N PRO A 75 12.16 -9.15 -10.65
CA PRO A 75 11.51 -10.28 -10.01
C PRO A 75 10.12 -9.89 -9.52
N ASN A 76 9.11 -10.66 -9.91
CA ASN A 76 7.73 -10.33 -9.62
C ASN A 76 6.80 -11.56 -9.59
N VAL A 77 5.64 -11.37 -8.97
CA VAL A 77 4.50 -12.28 -9.00
C VAL A 77 3.24 -11.45 -9.20
N MET A 78 2.43 -11.82 -10.19
CA MET A 78 1.09 -11.29 -10.38
C MET A 78 0.05 -12.21 -9.75
N TYR A 79 -1.03 -11.62 -9.23
CA TYR A 79 -2.19 -12.37 -8.76
C TYR A 79 -3.47 -11.56 -8.99
N GLU A 80 -4.57 -12.26 -9.25
CA GLU A 80 -5.89 -11.64 -9.36
C GLU A 80 -6.36 -11.15 -7.99
N ASP A 81 -6.89 -9.93 -7.96
CA ASP A 81 -7.51 -9.32 -6.80
C ASP A 81 -8.74 -8.52 -7.23
N MET A 82 -9.90 -9.14 -7.03
CA MET A 82 -11.21 -8.57 -7.36
C MET A 82 -11.65 -7.44 -6.43
N THR A 83 -10.86 -7.10 -5.41
CA THR A 83 -11.10 -5.95 -4.53
C THR A 83 -10.49 -4.65 -5.07
N LEU A 84 -9.72 -4.72 -6.16
CA LEU A 84 -9.22 -3.54 -6.86
C LEU A 84 -10.36 -2.77 -7.53
N PRO A 85 -10.31 -1.42 -7.56
CA PRO A 85 -11.22 -0.66 -8.40
C PRO A 85 -10.91 -0.91 -9.89
N PRO A 86 -11.87 -0.66 -10.80
CA PRO A 86 -11.60 -0.60 -12.23
C PRO A 86 -10.44 0.37 -12.52
N ARG A 87 -9.57 0.05 -13.48
CA ARG A 87 -8.39 0.90 -13.78
C ARG A 87 -8.71 2.37 -14.07
N VAL A 88 -9.86 2.64 -14.69
CA VAL A 88 -10.31 4.01 -15.00
C VAL A 88 -10.64 4.84 -13.75
N GLU A 89 -10.81 4.19 -12.60
CA GLU A 89 -11.04 4.81 -11.29
C GLU A 89 -9.76 4.85 -10.43
N MET A 90 -8.65 4.29 -10.91
CA MET A 90 -7.36 4.36 -10.24
C MET A 90 -6.71 5.73 -10.40
N HIS A 91 -5.69 6.01 -9.58
CA HIS A 91 -4.87 7.20 -9.75
C HIS A 91 -4.27 7.25 -11.17
N PRO A 92 -4.27 8.40 -11.88
CA PRO A 92 -3.79 8.48 -13.27
C PRO A 92 -2.37 7.94 -13.48
N TYR A 93 -1.50 8.12 -12.49
CA TYR A 93 -0.16 7.55 -12.53
C TYR A 93 -0.12 6.04 -12.32
N THR A 94 -0.97 5.49 -11.47
CA THR A 94 -1.11 4.05 -11.29
C THR A 94 -1.64 3.43 -12.57
N GLN A 95 -2.70 4.01 -13.15
CA GLN A 95 -3.24 3.62 -14.46
C GLN A 95 -2.13 3.59 -15.53
N SER A 96 -1.45 4.72 -15.74
CA SER A 96 -0.43 4.86 -16.79
C SER A 96 0.72 3.86 -16.59
N PHE A 97 1.15 3.64 -15.35
CA PHE A 97 2.20 2.68 -15.04
C PHE A 97 1.76 1.26 -15.39
N LEU A 98 0.62 0.79 -14.86
CA LEU A 98 0.14 -0.56 -15.10
C LEU A 98 -0.14 -0.84 -16.59
N GLU A 99 -0.62 0.16 -17.33
CA GLU A 99 -0.79 0.07 -18.79
C GLU A 99 0.57 -0.07 -19.50
N SER A 100 1.57 0.71 -19.09
CA SER A 100 2.90 0.71 -19.72
C SER A 100 3.63 -0.64 -19.64
N ILE A 101 3.28 -1.46 -18.65
CA ILE A 101 3.83 -2.81 -18.42
C ILE A 101 2.80 -3.92 -18.65
N SER A 102 1.65 -3.59 -19.26
CA SER A 102 0.60 -4.53 -19.67
C SER A 102 0.04 -5.40 -18.53
N ILE A 103 -0.12 -4.84 -17.33
CA ILE A 103 -0.78 -5.53 -16.22
C ILE A 103 -2.28 -5.62 -16.50
N PRO A 104 -2.92 -6.82 -16.46
CA PRO A 104 -4.36 -6.97 -16.66
C PRO A 104 -5.22 -6.22 -15.63
N GLU A 105 -6.51 -6.04 -15.92
CA GLU A 105 -7.49 -5.57 -14.92
C GLU A 105 -7.53 -6.49 -13.70
N TYR A 106 -7.92 -5.95 -12.54
CA TYR A 106 -8.08 -6.68 -11.29
C TYR A 106 -6.87 -7.57 -10.94
N THR A 107 -5.68 -7.12 -11.27
CA THR A 107 -4.43 -7.84 -11.03
C THR A 107 -3.50 -6.96 -10.21
N ARG A 108 -3.02 -7.49 -9.09
CA ARG A 108 -1.94 -6.89 -8.32
C ARG A 108 -0.61 -7.54 -8.69
N LEU A 109 0.44 -6.74 -8.60
CA LEU A 109 1.82 -7.09 -8.83
C LEU A 109 2.58 -6.96 -7.52
N ILE A 110 3.16 -8.04 -7.02
CA ILE A 110 4.27 -7.95 -6.07
C ILE A 110 5.56 -7.96 -6.87
N HIS A 111 6.44 -6.99 -6.67
CA HIS A 111 7.73 -6.95 -7.38
C HIS A 111 8.86 -6.45 -6.50
N GLN A 112 10.11 -6.70 -6.94
CA GLN A 112 11.28 -6.09 -6.32
C GLN A 112 11.15 -4.58 -6.42
N SER A 113 11.29 -3.89 -5.29
CA SER A 113 11.15 -2.44 -5.29
C SER A 113 12.24 -1.79 -6.13
N VAL A 114 11.87 -0.77 -6.92
CA VAL A 114 12.81 -0.04 -7.78
C VAL A 114 13.04 1.37 -7.25
N PHE A 115 11.96 2.07 -6.94
CA PHE A 115 11.98 3.42 -6.39
C PHE A 115 10.76 3.61 -5.46
N PRO A 116 10.69 2.90 -4.32
CA PRO A 116 9.55 2.97 -3.42
C PRO A 116 9.60 4.26 -2.58
N LEU A 117 8.64 5.16 -2.75
CA LEU A 117 8.55 6.43 -1.99
C LEU A 117 7.28 6.48 -1.13
N CYS A 118 7.36 7.21 -0.02
CA CYS A 118 6.36 7.24 1.06
C CYS A 118 6.23 5.90 1.81
N THR A 119 5.76 5.96 3.06
CA THR A 119 5.64 4.80 3.94
C THR A 119 4.21 4.58 4.47
N PHE A 120 3.21 4.95 3.65
CA PHE A 120 1.77 4.85 3.94
C PHE A 120 1.40 3.53 4.65
N GLY A 121 1.94 2.42 4.14
CA GLY A 121 1.84 1.11 4.77
C GLY A 121 3.08 0.27 4.48
N TYR A 122 3.84 -0.10 5.50
CA TYR A 122 5.03 -0.92 5.30
C TYR A 122 5.24 -1.89 6.46
N ALA A 123 6.01 -2.94 6.19
CA ALA A 123 6.49 -3.89 7.17
C ALA A 123 8.00 -4.05 7.02
N LEU A 124 8.67 -4.41 8.12
CA LEU A 124 10.11 -4.64 8.13
C LEU A 124 10.47 -5.79 9.05
N THR A 125 11.53 -6.51 8.71
CA THR A 125 12.02 -7.60 9.56
C THR A 125 12.84 -7.05 10.73
N ARG A 126 12.99 -7.85 11.79
CA ARG A 126 13.82 -7.46 12.94
C ARG A 126 15.26 -7.10 12.54
N ASN A 127 15.82 -7.83 11.58
CA ASN A 127 17.16 -7.55 11.07
C ASN A 127 17.20 -6.24 10.28
N ALA A 128 16.21 -5.99 9.43
CA ALA A 128 16.08 -4.72 8.72
C ALA A 128 15.94 -3.53 9.68
N ALA A 129 15.14 -3.67 10.74
CA ALA A 129 15.00 -2.64 11.78
C ALA A 129 16.35 -2.25 12.39
N GLN A 130 17.15 -3.25 12.74
CA GLN A 130 18.48 -3.03 13.32
C GLN A 130 19.38 -2.32 12.32
N ARG A 131 19.43 -2.77 11.06
CA ARG A 131 20.23 -2.14 10.00
C ARG A 131 19.80 -0.70 9.71
N LEU A 132 18.49 -0.41 9.72
CA LEU A 132 18.00 0.96 9.55
C LEU A 132 18.55 1.88 10.65
N ILE A 133 18.59 1.40 11.90
CA ILE A 133 19.13 2.19 13.02
C ILE A 133 20.66 2.32 12.92
N THR A 134 21.38 1.23 12.64
CA THR A 134 22.85 1.21 12.72
C THR A 134 23.53 1.76 11.48
N ASP A 135 22.94 1.56 10.30
CA ASP A 135 23.62 1.79 9.02
C ASP A 135 23.03 3.00 8.28
N VAL A 136 21.74 3.29 8.49
CA VAL A 136 21.00 4.34 7.76
C VAL A 136 20.81 5.59 8.62
N ALA A 137 20.27 5.47 9.83
CA ALA A 137 19.94 6.61 10.69
C ALA A 137 21.17 7.41 11.12
N VAL A 138 22.31 6.75 11.33
CA VAL A 138 23.57 7.40 11.73
C VAL A 138 24.17 8.32 10.66
N ARG A 139 23.78 8.15 9.40
CA ARG A 139 24.30 8.92 8.26
C ARG A 139 23.50 10.19 7.96
N GLY A 140 22.56 10.57 8.84
CA GLY A 140 21.79 11.81 8.66
C GLY A 140 22.66 13.07 8.62
N SER A 141 23.81 13.06 9.29
CA SER A 141 24.79 14.17 9.28
C SER A 141 25.67 14.22 8.02
N ASP A 142 25.70 13.16 7.21
CA ASP A 142 26.63 13.03 6.07
C ASP A 142 26.06 13.64 4.78
N GLY A 143 25.13 14.59 4.90
CA GLY A 143 24.43 15.23 3.78
C GLY A 143 23.20 14.46 3.28
N GLY A 144 22.73 13.47 4.04
CA GLY A 144 21.47 12.78 3.77
C GLY A 144 20.25 13.67 4.04
N THR A 145 19.13 13.37 3.39
CA THR A 145 17.83 13.98 3.70
C THR A 145 17.36 13.63 5.11
N THR A 146 16.64 14.55 5.76
CA THR A 146 15.98 14.31 7.05
C THR A 146 14.62 13.65 6.91
N ALA A 147 14.09 13.57 5.68
CA ALA A 147 12.80 12.93 5.40
C ALA A 147 12.90 11.41 5.59
N TYR A 148 12.06 10.87 6.48
CA TYR A 148 12.12 9.47 6.89
C TYR A 148 11.93 8.51 5.72
N ASP A 149 10.87 8.74 4.95
CA ASP A 149 10.47 7.96 3.79
C ASP A 149 11.55 7.91 2.71
N VAL A 150 12.21 9.04 2.41
CA VAL A 150 13.32 9.07 1.45
C VAL A 150 14.51 8.26 1.96
N ARG A 151 14.77 8.23 3.29
CA ARG A 151 15.82 7.35 3.86
C ARG A 151 15.47 5.87 3.74
N ILE A 152 14.20 5.49 3.86
CA ILE A 152 13.75 4.10 3.64
C ILE A 152 13.86 3.72 2.16
N LEU A 153 13.53 4.65 1.24
CA LEU A 153 13.75 4.48 -0.20
C LEU A 153 15.22 4.21 -0.51
N GLU A 154 16.12 5.06 -0.02
CA GLU A 154 17.57 4.92 -0.24
C GLU A 154 18.10 3.59 0.32
N ALA A 155 17.56 3.12 1.44
CA ALA A 155 17.91 1.82 1.99
C ALA A 155 17.66 0.69 0.97
N CYS A 156 16.51 0.72 0.31
CA CYS A 156 16.10 -0.25 -0.70
C CYS A 156 16.87 -0.11 -2.02
N ARG A 157 17.07 1.12 -2.47
CA ARG A 157 17.69 1.41 -3.77
C ARG A 157 19.21 1.24 -3.74
N ASP A 158 19.85 1.71 -2.67
CA ASP A 158 21.30 1.95 -2.64
C ASP A 158 22.04 1.12 -1.58
N LEU A 159 21.37 0.72 -0.49
CA LEU A 159 22.04 0.11 0.68
C LEU A 159 21.82 -1.40 0.81
N GLY A 160 21.37 -2.03 -0.28
CA GLY A 160 21.23 -3.48 -0.36
C GLY A 160 20.17 -4.06 0.58
N PHE A 161 19.12 -3.29 0.90
CA PHE A 161 17.92 -3.86 1.51
C PHE A 161 17.10 -4.59 0.45
N ARG A 162 16.58 -5.76 0.80
CA ARG A 162 15.70 -6.56 -0.07
C ARG A 162 14.28 -6.08 0.14
N CYS A 163 13.83 -5.23 -0.77
CA CYS A 163 12.53 -4.59 -0.68
C CYS A 163 11.58 -5.12 -1.75
N TRP A 164 10.32 -5.30 -1.35
CA TRP A 164 9.24 -5.74 -2.23
C TRP A 164 8.05 -4.80 -2.11
N SER A 165 7.43 -4.46 -3.23
CA SER A 165 6.31 -3.52 -3.28
C SER A 165 5.07 -4.18 -3.88
N ALA A 166 3.90 -3.72 -3.47
CA ALA A 166 2.61 -4.10 -4.02
C ALA A 166 2.04 -2.99 -4.92
N ASN A 167 1.73 -3.31 -6.18
CA ASN A 167 1.14 -2.36 -7.13
C ASN A 167 -0.12 -2.95 -7.81
N PRO A 168 -1.27 -2.27 -7.75
CA PRO A 168 -1.58 -1.16 -6.84
C PRO A 168 -1.40 -1.55 -5.37
N GLU A 169 -1.11 -0.56 -4.56
CA GLU A 169 -0.89 -0.69 -3.13
C GLU A 169 -2.18 -0.99 -2.34
N LEU A 170 -2.01 -1.49 -1.12
CA LEU A 170 -3.08 -1.88 -0.19
C LEU A 170 -3.48 -0.74 0.76
N PHE A 171 -2.59 0.23 0.96
CA PHE A 171 -2.83 1.43 1.76
C PHE A 171 -2.46 2.66 0.93
N HIS A 172 -3.32 3.67 0.92
CA HIS A 172 -3.08 4.92 0.20
C HIS A 172 -3.47 6.11 1.06
N HIS A 173 -2.71 7.21 1.01
CA HIS A 173 -3.02 8.41 1.77
C HIS A 173 -4.37 9.02 1.36
N LEU A 174 -5.05 9.68 2.29
CA LEU A 174 -6.18 10.54 1.99
C LEU A 174 -5.64 11.93 1.67
N GLY A 175 -6.27 12.64 0.74
CA GLY A 175 -5.98 14.05 0.47
C GLY A 175 -6.51 14.98 1.57
N ILE A 176 -6.25 14.66 2.84
CA ILE A 176 -6.65 15.40 4.03
C ILE A 176 -5.45 15.51 4.98
N ASP A 177 -5.46 16.52 5.85
CA ASP A 177 -4.43 16.68 6.87
C ASP A 177 -4.35 15.47 7.81
N SER A 178 -3.12 15.08 8.17
CA SER A 178 -2.87 14.06 9.18
C SER A 178 -3.40 14.48 10.56
N GLU A 179 -3.69 13.48 11.40
CA GLU A 179 -4.22 13.71 12.75
C GLU A 179 -3.19 14.50 13.58
N ILE A 180 -1.90 14.23 13.35
CA ILE A 180 -0.80 14.97 13.95
C ILE A 180 -0.69 16.40 13.42
N ALA A 181 -0.88 16.65 12.12
CA ALA A 181 -0.91 18.01 11.57
C ALA A 181 -2.03 18.83 12.22
N ILE A 182 -3.24 18.27 12.29
CA ILE A 182 -4.39 18.90 12.95
C ILE A 182 -4.08 19.23 14.42
N MET A 183 -3.46 18.29 15.15
CA MET A 183 -3.12 18.48 16.57
C MET A 183 -2.01 19.51 16.80
N ASN A 184 -1.07 19.63 15.88
CA ASN A 184 0.03 20.59 15.99
C ASN A 184 -0.43 22.03 15.70
N GLY A 185 -1.65 22.25 15.20
CA GLY A 185 -2.16 23.58 14.87
C GLY A 185 -1.43 24.27 13.71
N ALA A 186 -0.37 23.62 13.20
CA ALA A 186 0.05 23.74 11.84
C ALA A 186 -1.05 23.05 11.02
N GLY A 187 -2.06 23.80 10.56
CA GLY A 187 -2.71 23.39 9.32
C GLY A 187 -1.55 23.17 8.37
N GLY A 188 -1.26 21.91 8.05
CA GLY A 188 0.07 21.51 7.63
C GLY A 188 0.52 22.49 6.57
N GLU A 189 1.72 23.04 6.70
CA GLU A 189 2.43 23.43 5.48
C GLU A 189 2.84 22.15 4.73
N ASP A 190 1.93 21.19 4.57
CA ASP A 190 1.76 20.53 3.30
C ASP A 190 1.33 21.65 2.37
N GLU A 191 2.33 22.41 1.94
CA GLU A 191 2.66 22.44 0.54
C GLU A 191 1.48 21.90 -0.26
N ARG A 192 0.61 22.81 -0.71
CA ARG A 192 -0.42 22.53 -1.73
C ARG A 192 0.18 21.99 -3.04
N THR A 193 1.46 21.65 -3.02
CA THR A 193 2.21 20.79 -3.90
C THR A 193 2.04 19.35 -3.43
N ASN A 194 1.04 18.70 -4.01
CA ASN A 194 0.93 17.27 -4.21
C ASN A 194 2.28 16.54 -4.06
N GLU A 195 2.37 15.56 -3.16
CA GLU A 195 3.59 14.74 -2.97
C GLU A 195 4.01 13.98 -4.25
N ASP A 196 3.09 13.87 -5.21
CA ASP A 196 3.31 13.30 -6.54
C ASP A 196 3.64 14.35 -7.63
N GLY A 197 3.78 15.63 -7.24
CA GLY A 197 4.11 16.77 -8.09
C GLY A 197 3.06 17.11 -9.17
N SER A 198 1.86 16.52 -9.11
CA SER A 198 0.98 16.41 -10.28
C SER A 198 0.00 17.57 -10.48
N GLY A 199 -0.17 18.44 -9.51
CA GLY A 199 -1.18 19.51 -9.58
C GLY A 199 -2.63 19.00 -9.55
N TRP A 200 -2.89 17.73 -9.22
CA TRP A 200 -4.24 17.14 -9.20
C TRP A 200 -5.11 17.60 -8.01
N MET A 201 -4.68 18.62 -7.28
CA MET A 201 -5.50 19.34 -6.31
C MET A 201 -6.60 20.18 -6.99
N SER A 202 -7.63 19.51 -7.53
CA SER A 202 -8.98 20.09 -7.72
C SER A 202 -10.10 19.06 -7.89
N TYR A 203 -9.92 17.81 -7.45
CA TYR A 203 -11.06 16.94 -7.15
C TYR A 203 -11.23 16.80 -5.63
N SER A 204 -11.36 17.95 -4.96
CA SER A 204 -11.78 18.13 -3.56
C SER A 204 -13.24 17.69 -3.32
N ARG A 205 -13.64 16.54 -3.88
CA ARG A 205 -14.93 15.86 -3.69
C ARG A 205 -14.81 14.33 -3.66
N ILE A 206 -13.61 13.76 -3.77
CA ILE A 206 -13.46 12.30 -3.63
C ILE A 206 -13.21 12.02 -2.14
N SER A 207 -14.23 11.51 -1.46
CA SER A 207 -14.18 11.08 -0.05
C SER A 207 -13.45 9.74 0.14
N HIS A 208 -12.55 9.38 -0.78
CA HIS A 208 -11.94 8.05 -0.89
C HIS A 208 -10.49 8.17 -1.33
N ALA A 209 -9.61 7.34 -0.77
CA ALA A 209 -8.24 7.25 -1.25
C ALA A 209 -8.21 6.57 -2.63
N PRO A 210 -7.46 7.08 -3.62
CA PRO A 210 -7.35 6.42 -4.91
C PRO A 210 -6.75 5.02 -4.75
N ASN A 211 -7.01 4.16 -5.74
CA ASN A 211 -6.62 2.74 -5.76
C ASN A 211 -7.28 1.86 -4.68
N ILE A 212 -8.10 2.44 -3.77
CA ILE A 212 -8.88 1.72 -2.76
C ILE A 212 -10.36 1.75 -3.13
N ALA A 213 -10.96 0.58 -3.40
CA ALA A 213 -12.36 0.50 -3.85
C ALA A 213 -13.36 0.63 -2.68
N CYS A 214 -13.19 -0.14 -1.62
CA CYS A 214 -14.07 -0.13 -0.45
C CYS A 214 -13.36 0.48 0.79
N GLY A 215 -13.03 1.78 0.74
CA GLY A 215 -12.31 2.48 1.82
C GLY A 215 -13.03 2.48 3.19
N VAL A 216 -12.29 2.20 4.26
CA VAL A 216 -12.82 2.18 5.64
C VAL A 216 -12.93 3.57 6.26
N ARG A 217 -12.22 4.58 5.75
CA ARG A 217 -12.25 5.95 6.27
C ARG A 217 -13.31 6.84 5.62
N SER A 218 -14.22 6.26 4.83
CA SER A 218 -15.40 6.98 4.36
C SER A 218 -16.32 7.40 5.53
N HIS A 219 -17.03 8.53 5.39
CA HIS A 219 -17.95 9.03 6.42
C HIS A 219 -19.02 8.01 6.85
N LYS A 220 -19.35 7.02 5.99
CA LYS A 220 -20.33 5.96 6.25
C LYS A 220 -19.81 4.88 7.20
N SER A 221 -18.49 4.71 7.30
CA SER A 221 -17.82 3.68 8.11
C SER A 221 -17.40 4.18 9.50
N SER A 222 -17.48 5.50 9.75
CA SER A 222 -17.22 6.10 11.06
C SER A 222 -18.48 6.16 11.91
N THR A 223 -18.52 5.38 12.99
CA THR A 223 -19.67 5.35 13.89
C THR A 223 -19.27 5.20 15.36
N ARG A 224 -19.94 5.96 16.23
CA ARG A 224 -19.88 5.79 17.70
C ARG A 224 -20.98 4.85 18.22
N ASN A 225 -21.88 4.40 17.34
CA ASN A 225 -22.97 3.51 17.73
C ASN A 225 -22.46 2.07 17.85
N ARG A 226 -22.64 1.47 19.03
CA ARG A 226 -22.13 0.12 19.33
C ARG A 226 -22.75 -0.97 18.44
N HIS A 227 -24.03 -0.89 18.11
CA HIS A 227 -24.68 -1.85 17.23
C HIS A 227 -24.16 -1.73 15.80
N ALA A 228 -23.92 -0.52 15.31
CA ALA A 228 -23.29 -0.31 14.01
C ALA A 228 -21.84 -0.83 13.99
N LEU A 229 -21.08 -0.62 15.06
CA LEU A 229 -19.74 -1.21 15.20
C LEU A 229 -19.76 -2.74 15.21
N ASP A 230 -20.69 -3.35 15.95
CA ASP A 230 -20.81 -4.81 16.04
C ASP A 230 -21.25 -5.41 14.70
N PHE A 231 -22.11 -4.71 13.94
CA PHE A 231 -22.45 -5.04 12.56
C PHE A 231 -21.22 -4.98 11.63
N LEU A 232 -20.48 -3.87 11.62
CA LEU A 232 -19.26 -3.70 10.81
C LEU A 232 -18.19 -4.76 11.16
N ARG A 233 -18.15 -5.22 12.42
CA ARG A 233 -17.23 -6.29 12.87
C ARG A 233 -17.69 -7.69 12.45
N GLY A 234 -18.99 -7.86 12.24
CA GLY A 234 -19.65 -9.10 11.85
C GLY A 234 -19.27 -9.56 10.44
N VAL A 235 -19.68 -10.79 10.11
CA VAL A 235 -19.41 -11.37 8.77
C VAL A 235 -20.09 -10.54 7.68
N ASP A 236 -21.29 -10.04 7.95
CA ASP A 236 -22.06 -9.22 7.00
C ASP A 236 -21.37 -7.87 6.72
N GLY A 237 -20.77 -7.22 7.73
CA GLY A 237 -19.98 -6.01 7.53
C GLY A 237 -18.66 -6.23 6.79
N ARG A 238 -18.13 -7.46 6.79
CA ARG A 238 -16.91 -7.84 6.04
C ARG A 238 -17.18 -8.38 4.64
N LEU A 239 -18.42 -8.77 4.37
CA LEU A 239 -18.91 -9.25 3.07
C LEU A 239 -19.69 -8.18 2.32
N GLN A 240 -19.80 -6.98 2.88
CA GLN A 240 -20.53 -5.88 2.25
C GLN A 240 -19.89 -5.56 0.89
N GLU A 241 -20.68 -5.69 -0.20
CA GLU A 241 -20.40 -5.01 -1.46
C GLU A 241 -20.13 -3.53 -1.13
N CYS A 242 -19.03 -2.95 -1.63
CA CYS A 242 -18.60 -1.60 -1.27
C CYS A 242 -19.83 -0.69 -1.09
N LEU A 243 -19.91 0.01 0.05
CA LEU A 243 -20.98 0.96 0.41
C LEU A 243 -21.20 2.09 -0.62
N ASP A 244 -20.39 2.10 -1.68
CA ASP A 244 -20.35 3.04 -2.79
C ASP A 244 -20.80 2.46 -4.13
N SER A 245 -21.46 1.30 -4.13
CA SER A 245 -22.37 0.98 -5.24
C SER A 245 -23.46 2.04 -5.28
N GLY A 246 -23.26 3.07 -6.10
CA GLY A 246 -24.25 4.11 -6.39
C GLY A 246 -25.56 3.53 -6.94
N ARG A 247 -26.43 3.08 -6.04
CA ARG A 247 -27.86 2.90 -6.23
C ARG A 247 -28.61 3.32 -4.98
N ASP A 248 -28.42 4.56 -4.55
CA ASP A 248 -29.34 5.19 -3.61
C ASP A 248 -29.69 6.63 -4.03
N ASP A 249 -30.27 6.72 -5.23
CA ASP A 249 -31.20 7.80 -5.61
C ASP A 249 -32.64 7.25 -5.77
N ARG A 250 -32.95 6.06 -5.25
CA ARG A 250 -34.30 5.45 -5.37
C ARG A 250 -34.96 5.00 -4.07
N MET A 251 -34.45 5.41 -2.90
CA MET A 251 -35.14 5.24 -1.62
C MET A 251 -35.49 6.55 -0.90
N ALA A 252 -35.47 7.69 -1.61
CA ALA A 252 -35.91 8.98 -1.08
C ALA A 252 -37.22 9.52 -1.71
N SER A 253 -37.99 8.72 -2.46
CA SER A 253 -39.24 9.19 -3.08
C SER A 253 -40.49 8.32 -2.89
N SER A 254 -40.54 7.41 -1.92
CA SER A 254 -41.78 6.66 -1.62
C SER A 254 -42.16 6.73 -0.15
N SER A 255 -42.45 7.94 0.34
CA SER A 255 -43.17 8.13 1.60
C SER A 255 -43.87 9.50 1.67
N VAL A 256 -44.61 9.89 0.62
CA VAL A 256 -45.74 10.83 0.79
C VAL A 256 -46.83 10.45 -0.22
N ARG A 257 -47.76 9.61 0.23
CA ARG A 257 -49.22 9.74 0.04
C ARG A 257 -49.92 8.64 0.82
#